data_AF-A0A2W4L4Z1-F1
#
_entry.id   AF-A0A2W4L4Z1-F1
#
_cell.length_a   1.000
_cell.length_b   1.000
_cell.length_c   1.000
_cell.angle_alpha   90.00
_cell.angle_beta   90.00
_cell.angle_gamma   90.00
#
_symmetry.space_group_name_H-M   'P 1'
#
loop_
_entity.id
_entity.type
_entity.pdbx_description
1 polymer ?
#
loop_
_entity_poly.entity_id
_entity_poly.type
_entity_poly.pdbx_seq_one_letter_code
_entity_poly.pdbx_strand_id
1 'polypeptide(L)'
;SNSACGARGGSGGIAKKEDLGAAGDPGRPMMNVTPPDVDNGGDKGDEGGDGKPGSVGNAGEHGEPTSEKGEFSAEGFTPAPEGGSGTNGFPGQGGGGGGASHATDKAGCIGASGGAGGMGGCGGKGGGGGGGGGASVALLSWRSSVRLDNVLLKASAGGKGGKGGDGGAGGLGGEGAPGGAGDAENGIGKAGAGGRGGNGGRGGAGAGGNGGPSYALVYSGAAPTRMNGTMLQTGTGGPGGEGGTADGEKAPAGNPGVAGAQLSVP
;
A
#
# COMPACT_ATOMS: atom_id res chain seq x y z
N SER A 1 -13.89 -12.35 -18.26
CA SER A 1 -14.45 -11.58 -17.12
C SER A 1 -13.37 -10.65 -16.58
N ASN A 2 -13.73 -9.51 -16.00
CA ASN A 2 -12.77 -8.64 -15.31
C ASN A 2 -12.77 -9.01 -13.83
N SER A 3 -11.60 -9.14 -13.22
CA SER A 3 -11.50 -9.11 -11.76
C SER A 3 -12.04 -7.76 -11.24
N ALA A 4 -12.55 -7.74 -10.01
CA ALA A 4 -12.94 -6.51 -9.31
C ALA A 4 -11.79 -5.48 -9.24
N CYS A 5 -10.54 -5.94 -9.41
CA CYS A 5 -9.33 -5.15 -9.36
C CYS A 5 -8.67 -4.96 -10.74
N GLY A 6 -9.40 -5.22 -11.83
CA GLY A 6 -8.96 -4.95 -13.21
C GLY A 6 -8.06 -6.01 -13.85
N ALA A 7 -7.56 -6.98 -13.08
CA ALA A 7 -6.77 -8.10 -13.60
C ALA A 7 -7.63 -9.08 -14.42
N ARG A 8 -7.04 -9.68 -15.46
CA ARG A 8 -7.68 -10.66 -16.35
C ARG A 8 -6.71 -11.77 -16.72
N GLY A 9 -7.16 -13.01 -16.61
CA GLY A 9 -6.46 -14.14 -17.22
C GLY A 9 -6.49 -14.08 -18.74
N GLY A 10 -5.51 -14.70 -19.37
CA GLY A 10 -5.41 -14.83 -20.83
C GLY A 10 -6.46 -15.78 -21.40
N SER A 11 -6.91 -15.52 -22.61
CA SER A 11 -7.76 -16.45 -23.36
C SER A 11 -6.98 -17.71 -23.70
N GLY A 12 -7.61 -18.88 -23.56
CA GLY A 12 -7.07 -20.10 -24.13
C GLY A 12 -7.08 -20.05 -25.67
N GLY A 13 -6.14 -20.73 -26.29
CA GLY A 13 -6.03 -20.86 -27.72
C GLY A 13 -7.27 -21.52 -28.33
N ILE A 14 -7.79 -20.94 -29.41
CA ILE A 14 -8.93 -21.48 -30.14
C ILE A 14 -8.43 -22.57 -31.09
N ALA A 15 -8.95 -23.79 -30.94
CA ALA A 15 -8.68 -24.87 -31.87
C ALA A 15 -9.29 -24.61 -33.24
N LYS A 16 -8.62 -25.11 -34.28
CA LYS A 16 -9.07 -25.01 -35.66
C LYS A 16 -9.13 -26.38 -36.30
N LYS A 17 -9.97 -26.50 -37.32
CA LYS A 17 -10.05 -27.69 -38.15
C LYS A 17 -8.81 -27.76 -39.03
N GLU A 18 -8.10 -28.89 -39.01
CA GLU A 18 -6.94 -29.16 -39.89
C GLU A 18 -5.81 -28.10 -39.80
N ASP A 19 -5.69 -27.41 -38.66
CA ASP A 19 -4.66 -26.39 -38.38
C ASP A 19 -4.28 -26.47 -36.89
N LEU A 20 -3.06 -26.05 -36.55
CA LEU A 20 -2.48 -26.04 -35.19
C LEU A 20 -3.27 -25.17 -34.18
N GLY A 21 -4.34 -24.49 -34.61
CA GLY A 21 -5.09 -23.57 -33.76
C GLY A 21 -4.34 -22.27 -33.45
N ALA A 22 -4.63 -21.69 -32.29
CA ALA A 22 -4.02 -20.46 -31.79
C ALA A 22 -3.25 -20.71 -30.48
N ALA A 23 -2.22 -19.91 -30.22
CA ALA A 23 -1.60 -19.82 -28.90
C ALA A 23 -2.59 -19.21 -27.90
N GLY A 24 -2.35 -19.44 -26.61
CA GLY A 24 -3.06 -18.71 -25.57
C GLY A 24 -2.57 -17.27 -25.48
N ASP A 25 -3.45 -16.36 -25.06
CA ASP A 25 -3.09 -14.97 -24.82
C ASP A 25 -2.42 -14.79 -23.45
N PRO A 26 -1.60 -13.75 -23.27
CA PRO A 26 -1.10 -13.38 -21.95
C PRO A 26 -2.19 -12.80 -21.04
N GLY A 27 -2.03 -13.02 -19.75
CA GLY A 27 -2.81 -12.33 -18.73
C GLY A 27 -2.42 -10.86 -18.56
N ARG A 28 -3.33 -10.07 -18.01
CA ARG A 28 -3.18 -8.62 -17.76
C ARG A 28 -3.46 -8.27 -16.29
N PRO A 29 -2.92 -7.17 -15.73
CA PRO A 29 -2.00 -6.20 -16.35
C PRO A 29 -0.57 -6.72 -16.48
N MET A 30 0.20 -6.17 -17.43
CA MET A 30 1.63 -6.51 -17.65
C MET A 30 2.59 -5.47 -17.06
N MET A 31 2.06 -4.31 -16.62
CA MET A 31 2.81 -3.26 -15.93
C MET A 31 2.45 -3.24 -14.44
N ASN A 32 3.35 -2.66 -13.63
CA ASN A 32 3.26 -2.64 -12.17
C ASN A 32 3.16 -4.05 -11.55
N VAL A 33 3.85 -4.99 -12.18
CA VAL A 33 4.02 -6.38 -11.74
C VAL A 33 5.51 -6.72 -11.86
N THR A 34 5.96 -7.75 -11.16
CA THR A 34 7.34 -8.22 -11.17
C THR A 34 7.39 -9.73 -11.45
N PRO A 35 8.06 -10.18 -12.54
CA PRO A 35 8.67 -9.35 -13.59
C PRO A 35 7.62 -8.67 -14.51
N PRO A 36 7.91 -7.48 -15.09
CA PRO A 36 7.00 -6.78 -16.00
C PRO A 36 7.02 -7.39 -17.41
N ASP A 37 5.99 -7.06 -18.20
CA ASP A 37 5.89 -7.35 -19.65
C ASP A 37 6.07 -8.83 -20.03
N VAL A 38 5.72 -9.74 -19.11
CA VAL A 38 5.78 -11.18 -19.34
C VAL A 38 4.65 -11.62 -20.26
N ASP A 39 5.00 -12.11 -21.45
CA ASP A 39 4.08 -12.95 -22.22
C ASP A 39 4.04 -14.36 -21.61
N ASN A 40 2.94 -14.66 -20.92
CA ASN A 40 2.73 -15.94 -20.26
C ASN A 40 1.78 -16.87 -21.02
N GLY A 41 1.42 -16.56 -22.27
CA GLY A 41 0.62 -17.44 -23.12
C GLY A 41 1.29 -18.79 -23.41
N GLY A 42 0.49 -19.84 -23.52
CA GLY A 42 0.92 -21.17 -23.93
C GLY A 42 1.01 -21.29 -25.45
N ASP A 43 2.10 -21.89 -25.95
CA ASP A 43 2.30 -22.10 -27.37
C ASP A 43 1.26 -23.08 -27.95
N LYS A 44 0.85 -22.85 -29.20
CA LYS A 44 0.09 -23.84 -29.96
C LYS A 44 0.99 -24.95 -30.48
N GLY A 45 0.43 -26.12 -30.76
CA GLY A 45 1.20 -27.22 -31.33
C GLY A 45 0.37 -28.46 -31.58
N ASP A 46 1.04 -29.56 -31.90
CA ASP A 46 0.39 -30.87 -31.97
C ASP A 46 -0.22 -31.23 -30.61
N GLU A 47 0.51 -30.94 -29.53
CA GLU A 47 -0.05 -30.71 -28.19
C GLU A 47 0.03 -29.21 -27.87
N GLY A 48 -1.00 -28.69 -27.20
CA GLY A 48 -0.99 -27.31 -26.72
C GLY A 48 -0.11 -27.16 -25.48
N GLY A 49 0.71 -26.12 -25.44
CA GLY A 49 1.52 -25.76 -24.29
C GLY A 49 0.70 -25.09 -23.19
N ASP A 50 1.03 -25.35 -21.93
CA ASP A 50 0.39 -24.72 -20.79
C ASP A 50 0.72 -23.22 -20.73
N GLY A 51 -0.27 -22.42 -20.34
CA GLY A 51 -0.07 -21.03 -19.96
C GLY A 51 0.75 -20.95 -18.67
N LYS A 52 1.63 -19.96 -18.59
CA LYS A 52 2.50 -19.77 -17.43
C LYS A 52 1.82 -18.94 -16.34
N PRO A 53 2.27 -19.05 -15.07
CA PRO A 53 1.78 -18.21 -13.99
C PRO A 53 1.93 -16.71 -14.29
N GLY A 54 1.02 -15.91 -13.75
CA GLY A 54 1.11 -14.45 -13.79
C GLY A 54 2.14 -13.89 -12.81
N SER A 55 2.76 -12.77 -13.18
CA SER A 55 3.64 -11.98 -12.31
C SER A 55 2.92 -11.40 -11.10
N VAL A 56 3.63 -11.30 -9.97
CA VAL A 56 3.12 -10.70 -8.74
C VAL A 56 3.00 -9.19 -8.91
N GLY A 57 1.94 -8.58 -8.38
CA GLY A 57 1.78 -7.12 -8.38
C GLY A 57 2.85 -6.43 -7.54
N ASN A 58 3.30 -5.25 -7.97
CA ASN A 58 4.27 -4.48 -7.22
C ASN A 58 3.69 -4.02 -5.87
N ALA A 59 4.54 -3.97 -4.85
CA ALA A 59 4.16 -3.43 -3.55
C ALA A 59 3.87 -1.92 -3.64
N GLY A 60 3.02 -1.43 -2.73
CA GLY A 60 2.81 -0.02 -2.50
C GLY A 60 3.98 0.60 -1.74
N GLU A 61 4.18 1.88 -1.95
CA GLU A 61 5.21 2.68 -1.30
C GLU A 61 4.81 3.04 0.13
N HIS A 62 5.79 3.12 1.02
CA HIS A 62 5.60 3.61 2.38
C HIS A 62 5.25 5.10 2.39
N GLY A 63 4.49 5.51 3.39
CA GLY A 63 4.25 6.92 3.65
C GLY A 63 5.48 7.60 4.23
N GLU A 64 5.63 8.90 3.95
CA GLU A 64 6.74 9.74 4.43
C GLU A 64 6.38 10.49 5.72
N PRO A 65 7.35 10.81 6.61
CA PRO A 65 7.06 11.59 7.80
C PRO A 65 6.77 13.05 7.43
N THR A 66 5.89 13.71 8.18
CA THR A 66 5.68 15.15 8.02
C THR A 66 6.80 15.97 8.67
N SER A 67 7.32 16.97 7.95
CA SER A 67 8.22 17.98 8.51
C SER A 67 7.48 19.12 9.21
N GLU A 68 6.17 19.20 9.04
CA GLU A 68 5.33 20.23 9.66
C GLU A 68 5.17 19.99 11.15
N LYS A 69 5.12 21.08 11.91
CA LYS A 69 4.93 21.06 13.37
C LYS A 69 3.49 21.45 13.68
N GLY A 70 3.03 21.12 14.88
CA GLY A 70 1.77 21.66 15.37
C GLY A 70 1.87 23.16 15.61
N GLU A 71 0.73 23.85 15.51
CA GLU A 71 0.63 25.29 15.57
C GLU A 71 -0.22 25.74 16.75
N PHE A 72 0.17 26.86 17.35
CA PHE A 72 -0.62 27.53 18.38
C PHE A 72 -1.38 28.70 17.76
N SER A 73 -2.66 28.84 18.12
CA SER A 73 -3.53 29.93 17.72
C SER A 73 -4.33 30.47 18.92
N ALA A 74 -5.23 31.42 18.68
CA ALA A 74 -6.14 31.92 19.70
C ALA A 74 -7.08 30.83 20.24
N GLU A 75 -7.37 29.84 19.41
CA GLU A 75 -8.28 28.72 19.68
C GLU A 75 -7.60 27.57 20.43
N GLY A 76 -6.26 27.54 20.48
CA GLY A 76 -5.51 26.51 21.20
C GLY A 76 -4.34 25.96 20.40
N PHE A 77 -4.16 24.65 20.46
CA PHE A 77 -3.09 23.94 19.74
C PHE A 77 -3.70 23.00 18.71
N THR A 78 -3.30 23.17 17.46
CA THR A 78 -3.54 22.23 16.37
C THR A 78 -2.33 21.32 16.26
N PRO A 79 -2.47 19.99 16.44
CA PRO A 79 -1.37 19.05 16.25
C PRO A 79 -0.77 19.15 14.84
N ALA A 80 0.47 18.66 14.70
CA ALA A 80 1.06 18.48 13.39
C ALA A 80 0.13 17.62 12.50
N PRO A 81 0.16 17.82 11.17
CA PRO A 81 -0.50 16.91 10.24
C PRO A 81 -0.11 15.46 10.50
N GLU A 82 -0.97 14.55 10.03
CA GLU A 82 -0.63 13.13 10.06
C GLU A 82 0.65 12.84 9.25
N GLY A 83 1.33 11.74 9.61
CA GLY A 83 2.33 11.16 8.73
C GLY A 83 1.72 10.80 7.37
N GLY A 84 2.54 10.70 6.34
CA GLY A 84 2.11 10.24 5.03
C GLY A 84 1.48 8.85 5.11
N SER A 85 0.41 8.64 4.35
CA SER A 85 -0.17 7.32 4.15
C SER A 85 0.63 6.52 3.14
N GLY A 86 0.72 5.20 3.33
CA GLY A 86 1.27 4.32 2.31
C GLY A 86 0.34 4.19 1.11
N THR A 87 0.87 3.87 -0.05
CA THR A 87 0.07 3.66 -1.27
C THR A 87 -0.46 2.22 -1.34
N ASN A 88 -1.51 2.00 -2.13
CA ASN A 88 -2.01 0.65 -2.37
C ASN A 88 -1.01 -0.16 -3.18
N GLY A 89 -0.96 -1.47 -2.93
CA GLY A 89 -0.28 -2.40 -3.82
C GLY A 89 -0.99 -2.51 -5.17
N PHE A 90 -0.27 -3.01 -6.16
CA PHE A 90 -0.81 -3.18 -7.50
C PHE A 90 -1.46 -4.56 -7.69
N PRO A 91 -2.45 -4.71 -8.58
CA PRO A 91 -2.99 -6.02 -8.94
C PRO A 91 -1.90 -6.91 -9.56
N GLY A 92 -1.99 -8.22 -9.33
CA GLY A 92 -1.16 -9.19 -10.02
C GLY A 92 -1.60 -9.39 -11.47
N GLN A 93 -0.68 -9.85 -12.32
CA GLN A 93 -1.00 -10.24 -13.69
C GLN A 93 -1.93 -11.46 -13.69
N GLY A 94 -2.87 -11.56 -14.61
CA GLY A 94 -3.55 -12.85 -14.85
C GLY A 94 -2.58 -13.94 -15.33
N GLY A 95 -2.98 -15.20 -15.18
CA GLY A 95 -2.24 -16.31 -15.79
C GLY A 95 -2.43 -16.29 -17.30
N GLY A 96 -1.50 -16.86 -18.05
CA GLY A 96 -1.66 -16.99 -19.49
C GLY A 96 -2.66 -18.08 -19.85
N GLY A 97 -3.33 -17.95 -20.99
CA GLY A 97 -4.13 -19.05 -21.52
C GLY A 97 -3.24 -20.18 -22.04
N GLY A 98 -3.72 -21.42 -21.98
CA GLY A 98 -3.06 -22.53 -22.65
C GLY A 98 -3.23 -22.47 -24.17
N GLY A 99 -2.28 -23.04 -24.92
CA GLY A 99 -2.37 -23.14 -26.37
C GLY A 99 -3.35 -24.23 -26.83
N ALA A 100 -3.89 -24.07 -28.03
CA ALA A 100 -4.67 -25.11 -28.69
C ALA A 100 -3.77 -26.26 -29.18
N SER A 101 -4.38 -27.43 -29.36
CA SER A 101 -3.75 -28.58 -30.00
C SER A 101 -4.21 -28.77 -31.45
N HIS A 102 -3.57 -29.70 -32.15
CA HIS A 102 -3.90 -30.09 -33.53
C HIS A 102 -4.55 -31.48 -33.59
N ALA A 103 -5.24 -31.75 -34.70
CA ALA A 103 -5.72 -33.08 -35.07
C ALA A 103 -4.91 -33.59 -36.29
N THR A 104 -3.85 -34.36 -36.04
CA THR A 104 -2.83 -34.71 -37.05
C THR A 104 -3.26 -35.80 -38.03
N ASP A 105 -4.15 -36.71 -37.63
CA ASP A 105 -4.34 -37.99 -38.32
C ASP A 105 -5.75 -38.23 -38.88
N LYS A 106 -6.68 -37.26 -38.73
CA LYS A 106 -8.04 -37.36 -39.28
C LYS A 106 -8.52 -36.03 -39.89
N ALA A 107 -8.60 -36.03 -41.22
CA ALA A 107 -9.30 -34.98 -41.97
C ALA A 107 -10.74 -34.86 -41.48
N GLY A 108 -11.20 -33.64 -41.17
CA GLY A 108 -12.50 -33.43 -40.54
C GLY A 108 -12.47 -33.02 -39.07
N CYS A 109 -11.43 -33.39 -38.30
CA CYS A 109 -11.38 -33.20 -36.85
C CYS A 109 -10.87 -31.79 -36.45
N ILE A 110 -11.29 -31.33 -35.27
CA ILE A 110 -10.86 -30.07 -34.64
C ILE A 110 -10.01 -30.45 -33.42
N GLY A 111 -8.88 -29.77 -33.22
CA GLY A 111 -8.06 -29.93 -32.03
C GLY A 111 -8.79 -29.56 -30.74
N ALA A 112 -8.13 -29.77 -29.60
CA ALA A 112 -8.62 -29.31 -28.31
C ALA A 112 -8.27 -27.83 -28.10
N SER A 113 -9.21 -27.05 -27.56
CA SER A 113 -8.99 -25.64 -27.21
C SER A 113 -8.27 -25.51 -25.87
N GLY A 114 -7.41 -24.49 -25.76
CA GLY A 114 -6.66 -24.22 -24.54
C GLY A 114 -7.52 -23.72 -23.39
N GLY A 115 -7.04 -23.95 -22.16
CA GLY A 115 -7.67 -23.46 -20.94
C GLY A 115 -7.47 -21.96 -20.75
N ALA A 116 -8.47 -21.26 -20.23
CA ALA A 116 -8.34 -19.86 -19.87
C ALA A 116 -7.42 -19.67 -18.65
N GLY A 117 -6.60 -18.62 -18.66
CA GLY A 117 -5.77 -18.27 -17.52
C GLY A 117 -6.58 -17.77 -16.31
N GLY A 118 -6.01 -17.93 -15.12
CA GLY A 118 -6.60 -17.48 -13.87
C GLY A 118 -6.53 -15.96 -13.68
N MET A 119 -7.45 -15.41 -12.89
CA MET A 119 -7.47 -13.98 -12.58
C MET A 119 -6.31 -13.59 -11.65
N GLY A 120 -5.70 -12.43 -11.90
CA GLY A 120 -4.73 -11.85 -10.98
C GLY A 120 -5.37 -11.37 -9.67
N GLY A 121 -4.59 -11.42 -8.59
CA GLY A 121 -4.99 -10.98 -7.26
C GLY A 121 -5.08 -9.46 -7.14
N CYS A 122 -5.96 -9.00 -6.24
CA CYS A 122 -6.10 -7.58 -5.91
C CYS A 122 -4.91 -7.04 -5.13
N GLY A 123 -4.49 -5.80 -5.37
CA GLY A 123 -3.50 -5.13 -4.52
C GLY A 123 -4.01 -4.89 -3.11
N GLY A 124 -3.10 -4.94 -2.13
CA GLY A 124 -3.38 -4.66 -0.73
C GLY A 124 -3.58 -3.17 -0.47
N LYS A 125 -4.42 -2.82 0.51
CA LYS A 125 -4.67 -1.43 0.86
C LYS A 125 -3.47 -0.81 1.59
N GLY A 126 -3.12 0.43 1.26
CA GLY A 126 -2.13 1.20 1.99
C GLY A 126 -2.55 1.52 3.43
N GLY A 127 -1.58 1.57 4.33
CA GLY A 127 -1.76 1.95 5.73
C GLY A 127 -1.89 3.47 5.88
N GLY A 128 -2.83 3.92 6.72
CA GLY A 128 -3.02 5.35 7.00
C GLY A 128 -1.88 5.95 7.83
N GLY A 129 -1.68 7.25 7.70
CA GLY A 129 -0.76 8.02 8.53
C GLY A 129 -1.09 8.02 10.02
N GLY A 130 -0.07 8.12 10.87
CA GLY A 130 -0.26 8.37 12.30
C GLY A 130 -0.55 9.85 12.58
N GLY A 131 -1.55 10.15 13.40
CA GLY A 131 -1.89 11.54 13.77
C GLY A 131 -0.87 12.20 14.71
N GLY A 132 -0.78 13.53 14.69
CA GLY A 132 0.10 14.30 15.57
C GLY A 132 -0.27 14.20 17.06
N GLY A 133 0.75 14.26 17.93
CA GLY A 133 0.59 14.29 19.39
C GLY A 133 0.17 15.68 19.90
N GLY A 134 -0.63 15.70 20.97
CA GLY A 134 -1.11 16.94 21.59
C GLY A 134 -0.03 17.70 22.37
N ALA A 135 -0.17 19.03 22.48
CA ALA A 135 0.73 19.85 23.27
C ALA A 135 0.46 19.73 24.78
N SER A 136 1.51 19.84 25.58
CA SER A 136 1.40 20.14 27.01
C SER A 136 1.85 21.58 27.26
N VAL A 137 0.90 22.42 27.67
CA VAL A 137 1.16 23.84 27.93
C VAL A 137 0.56 24.24 29.28
N ALA A 138 1.37 24.84 30.16
CA ALA A 138 0.87 25.33 31.44
C ALA A 138 0.10 26.65 31.30
N LEU A 139 0.54 27.55 30.43
CA LEU A 139 -0.19 28.77 30.09
C LEU A 139 -0.03 29.12 28.61
N LEU A 140 -1.15 29.28 27.91
CA LEU A 140 -1.24 29.93 26.60
C LEU A 140 -1.82 31.33 26.79
N SER A 141 -1.03 32.37 26.54
CA SER A 141 -1.45 33.77 26.64
C SER A 141 -1.58 34.39 25.25
N TRP A 142 -2.81 34.70 24.82
CA TRP A 142 -3.04 35.19 23.48
C TRP A 142 -3.43 36.67 23.48
N ARG A 143 -2.54 37.54 22.99
CA ARG A 143 -2.75 38.99 22.87
C ARG A 143 -3.37 39.60 24.14
N SER A 144 -2.83 39.19 25.28
CA SER A 144 -3.39 39.45 26.61
C SER A 144 -2.34 40.01 27.55
N SER A 145 -2.75 40.87 28.47
CA SER A 145 -1.89 41.40 29.53
C SER A 145 -2.01 40.53 30.78
N VAL A 146 -1.04 39.63 30.99
CA VAL A 146 -1.02 38.72 32.15
C VAL A 146 0.13 39.08 33.09
N ARG A 147 -0.15 39.12 34.39
CA ARG A 147 0.83 39.31 35.46
C ARG A 147 0.85 38.05 36.34
N LEU A 148 2.02 37.46 36.48
CA LEU A 148 2.27 36.24 37.25
C LEU A 148 3.06 36.62 38.50
N ASP A 149 2.52 36.28 39.67
CA ASP A 149 3.09 36.64 40.97
C ASP A 149 3.26 35.37 41.81
N ASN A 150 4.52 34.99 42.07
CA ASN A 150 4.88 33.82 42.88
C ASN A 150 4.17 32.52 42.42
N VAL A 151 4.14 32.25 41.11
CA VAL A 151 3.53 31.04 40.54
C VAL A 151 4.56 30.08 39.96
N LEU A 152 4.19 28.80 39.88
CA LEU A 152 4.90 27.78 39.11
C LEU A 152 4.05 27.41 37.89
N LEU A 153 4.55 27.72 36.69
CA LEU A 153 3.98 27.19 35.45
C LEU A 153 4.68 25.90 35.09
N LYS A 154 3.96 24.77 35.18
CA LYS A 154 4.52 23.44 34.93
C LYS A 154 3.80 22.73 33.79
N ALA A 155 4.49 22.55 32.68
CA ALA A 155 4.05 21.65 31.61
C ALA A 155 4.52 20.23 31.88
N SER A 156 3.74 19.26 31.42
CA SER A 156 4.10 17.84 31.41
C SER A 156 4.75 17.47 30.07
N ALA A 157 5.05 16.19 29.86
CA ALA A 157 5.50 15.74 28.55
C ALA A 157 4.42 15.99 27.48
N GLY A 158 4.85 16.37 26.27
CA GLY A 158 3.94 16.41 25.12
C GLY A 158 3.40 15.02 24.77
N GLY A 159 2.26 14.99 24.09
CA GLY A 159 1.61 13.74 23.67
C GLY A 159 2.45 12.97 22.66
N LYS A 160 2.46 11.63 22.77
CA LYS A 160 3.07 10.76 21.76
C LYS A 160 2.29 10.87 20.44
N GLY A 161 3.01 10.89 19.32
CA GLY A 161 2.39 10.79 17.99
C GLY A 161 1.75 9.41 17.74
N GLY A 162 0.70 9.38 16.94
CA GLY A 162 0.00 8.15 16.57
C GLY A 162 0.88 7.18 15.77
N LYS A 163 0.69 5.88 15.98
CA LYS A 163 1.33 4.85 15.15
C LYS A 163 0.73 4.91 13.73
N GLY A 164 1.58 4.83 12.70
CA GLY A 164 1.13 4.62 11.34
C GLY A 164 0.49 3.23 11.13
N GLY A 165 -0.45 3.15 10.20
CA GLY A 165 -1.15 1.93 9.86
C GLY A 165 -0.27 0.94 9.11
N ASP A 166 -0.45 -0.35 9.39
CA ASP A 166 0.24 -1.42 8.67
C ASP A 166 -0.32 -1.54 7.23
N GLY A 167 0.55 -1.94 6.30
CA GLY A 167 0.16 -2.18 4.91
C GLY A 167 -0.58 -3.50 4.76
N GLY A 168 -1.75 -3.46 4.10
CA GLY A 168 -2.63 -4.62 3.91
C GLY A 168 -2.05 -5.63 2.93
N ALA A 169 -2.29 -6.92 3.17
CA ALA A 169 -1.87 -8.00 2.26
C ALA A 169 -2.56 -7.89 0.89
N GLY A 170 -1.83 -8.28 -0.17
CA GLY A 170 -2.42 -8.50 -1.48
C GLY A 170 -3.25 -9.77 -1.54
N GLY A 171 -4.25 -9.79 -2.41
CA GLY A 171 -5.09 -10.96 -2.68
C GLY A 171 -4.35 -12.04 -3.47
N LEU A 172 -4.72 -13.29 -3.25
CA LEU A 172 -4.18 -14.41 -4.03
C LEU A 172 -4.70 -14.37 -5.47
N GLY A 173 -3.85 -14.73 -6.43
CA GLY A 173 -4.28 -14.99 -7.80
C GLY A 173 -5.05 -16.31 -7.91
N GLY A 174 -6.06 -16.33 -8.77
CA GLY A 174 -6.93 -17.47 -9.01
C GLY A 174 -6.31 -18.51 -9.94
N GLU A 175 -6.77 -19.76 -9.81
CA GLU A 175 -6.34 -20.86 -10.67
C GLU A 175 -6.84 -20.70 -12.11
N GLY A 176 -6.06 -21.23 -13.07
CA GLY A 176 -6.47 -21.33 -14.47
C GLY A 176 -7.40 -22.50 -14.72
N ALA A 177 -8.05 -22.49 -15.88
CA ALA A 177 -8.93 -23.58 -16.32
C ALA A 177 -8.11 -24.71 -16.98
N PRO A 178 -8.55 -25.97 -16.88
CA PRO A 178 -7.96 -27.05 -17.64
C PRO A 178 -8.11 -26.81 -19.15
N GLY A 179 -7.16 -27.31 -19.94
CA GLY A 179 -7.29 -27.40 -21.39
C GLY A 179 -8.25 -28.49 -21.82
N GLY A 180 -8.71 -28.45 -23.08
CA GLY A 180 -9.49 -29.53 -23.66
C GLY A 180 -8.71 -30.85 -23.69
N ALA A 181 -9.41 -31.95 -23.43
CA ALA A 181 -8.84 -33.29 -23.48
C ALA A 181 -8.44 -33.66 -24.92
N GLY A 182 -7.34 -34.40 -25.05
CA GLY A 182 -6.96 -35.05 -26.30
C GLY A 182 -7.72 -36.37 -26.51
N ASP A 183 -7.60 -36.90 -27.72
CA ASP A 183 -8.15 -38.19 -28.13
C ASP A 183 -7.19 -38.88 -29.10
N ALA A 184 -6.43 -39.84 -28.58
CA ALA A 184 -5.41 -40.55 -29.35
C ALA A 184 -6.01 -41.43 -30.46
N GLU A 185 -7.24 -41.95 -30.30
CA GLU A 185 -7.90 -42.78 -31.33
C GLU A 185 -8.32 -41.95 -32.56
N ASN A 186 -8.47 -40.64 -32.35
CA ASN A 186 -8.79 -39.67 -33.39
C ASN A 186 -7.61 -38.77 -33.77
N GLY A 187 -6.41 -39.03 -33.25
CA GLY A 187 -5.20 -38.23 -33.52
C GLY A 187 -5.30 -36.78 -33.03
N ILE A 188 -6.04 -36.53 -31.96
CA ILE A 188 -6.24 -35.20 -31.37
C ILE A 188 -5.32 -35.05 -30.16
N GLY A 189 -4.38 -34.10 -30.21
CA GLY A 189 -3.52 -33.80 -29.07
C GLY A 189 -4.29 -33.14 -27.91
N LYS A 190 -3.76 -33.22 -26.70
CA LYS A 190 -4.31 -32.45 -25.56
C LYS A 190 -3.98 -30.97 -25.70
N ALA A 191 -4.86 -30.09 -25.24
CA ALA A 191 -4.56 -28.66 -25.16
C ALA A 191 -3.88 -28.30 -23.84
N GLY A 192 -3.25 -27.13 -23.82
CA GLY A 192 -2.61 -26.61 -22.60
C GLY A 192 -3.64 -26.13 -21.58
N ALA A 193 -3.34 -26.31 -20.30
CA ALA A 193 -4.06 -25.66 -19.21
C ALA A 193 -3.71 -24.17 -19.14
N GLY A 194 -4.64 -23.36 -18.61
CA GLY A 194 -4.35 -21.97 -18.28
C GLY A 194 -3.48 -21.87 -17.03
N GLY A 195 -2.58 -20.89 -17.01
CA GLY A 195 -1.75 -20.60 -15.85
C GLY A 195 -2.53 -19.96 -14.70
N ARG A 196 -2.02 -20.08 -13.48
CA ARG A 196 -2.54 -19.36 -12.31
C ARG A 196 -2.23 -17.86 -12.42
N GLY A 197 -3.15 -17.00 -11.98
CA GLY A 197 -2.87 -15.57 -11.81
C GLY A 197 -1.81 -15.29 -10.74
N GLY A 198 -1.07 -14.21 -10.92
CA GLY A 198 -0.15 -13.69 -9.92
C GLY A 198 -0.90 -13.08 -8.74
N ASN A 199 -0.30 -13.13 -7.55
CA ASN A 199 -0.84 -12.47 -6.38
C ASN A 199 -0.75 -10.94 -6.55
N GLY A 200 -1.67 -10.20 -5.92
CA GLY A 200 -1.54 -8.75 -5.82
C GLY A 200 -0.39 -8.36 -4.90
N GLY A 201 0.18 -7.20 -5.15
CA GLY A 201 1.20 -6.61 -4.29
C GLY A 201 0.63 -6.16 -2.95
N ARG A 202 1.47 -6.16 -1.92
CA ARG A 202 1.10 -5.63 -0.60
C ARG A 202 0.93 -4.11 -0.65
N GLY A 203 0.05 -3.55 0.17
CA GLY A 203 0.01 -2.10 0.38
C GLY A 203 1.19 -1.61 1.19
N GLY A 204 1.64 -0.38 0.95
CA GLY A 204 2.68 0.26 1.74
C GLY A 204 2.15 0.65 3.12
N ALA A 205 3.04 0.72 4.10
CA ALA A 205 2.68 1.13 5.46
C ALA A 205 2.72 2.66 5.64
N GLY A 206 1.88 3.21 6.52
CA GLY A 206 1.85 4.64 6.82
C GLY A 206 2.93 5.07 7.82
N ALA A 207 3.41 6.30 7.69
CA ALA A 207 4.38 6.89 8.62
C ALA A 207 3.77 7.19 9.99
N GLY A 208 4.62 7.24 11.01
CA GLY A 208 4.20 7.67 12.34
C GLY A 208 3.94 9.18 12.42
N GLY A 209 3.04 9.59 13.31
CA GLY A 209 2.74 11.01 13.55
C GLY A 209 3.80 11.69 14.42
N ASN A 210 3.97 13.01 14.26
CA ASN A 210 4.91 13.77 15.08
C ASN A 210 4.44 13.84 16.55
N GLY A 211 5.39 13.84 17.48
CA GLY A 211 5.12 14.07 18.90
C GLY A 211 4.73 15.52 19.19
N GLY A 212 3.92 15.71 20.22
CA GLY A 212 3.43 17.02 20.65
C GLY A 212 4.48 17.80 21.46
N PRO A 213 4.42 19.13 21.46
CA PRO A 213 5.39 19.95 22.18
C PRO A 213 5.11 20.03 23.69
N SER A 214 6.11 20.50 24.45
CA SER A 214 5.98 20.85 25.87
C SER A 214 6.54 22.24 26.17
N TYR A 215 5.66 23.16 26.57
CA TYR A 215 6.05 24.54 26.91
C TYR A 215 5.41 25.00 28.20
N ALA A 216 6.19 25.53 29.16
CA ALA A 216 5.59 26.10 30.36
C ALA A 216 4.77 27.36 30.05
N LEU A 217 5.21 28.15 29.07
CA LEU A 217 4.55 29.37 28.65
C LEU A 217 4.56 29.52 27.12
N VAL A 218 3.40 29.62 26.51
CA VAL A 218 3.25 30.03 25.11
C VAL A 218 2.55 31.38 25.08
N TYR A 219 3.02 32.33 24.28
CA TYR A 219 2.39 33.64 24.18
C TYR A 219 2.41 34.22 22.77
N SER A 220 1.36 34.99 22.44
CA SER A 220 1.32 35.87 21.27
C SER A 220 1.12 37.31 21.73
N GLY A 221 1.89 38.24 21.16
CA GLY A 221 1.96 39.63 21.62
C GLY A 221 2.92 39.81 22.81
N ALA A 222 2.49 40.59 23.82
CA ALA A 222 3.34 40.88 24.97
C ALA A 222 3.53 39.64 25.86
N ALA A 223 4.79 39.32 26.19
CA ALA A 223 5.09 38.27 27.15
C ALA A 223 4.49 38.62 28.53
N PRO A 224 3.88 37.65 29.24
CA PRO A 224 3.41 37.86 30.61
C PRO A 224 4.50 38.41 31.54
N THR A 225 4.13 39.41 32.35
CA THR A 225 5.03 39.97 33.36
C THR A 225 5.18 38.97 34.50
N ARG A 226 6.43 38.62 34.85
CA ARG A 226 6.75 37.65 35.91
C ARG A 226 7.34 38.35 37.12
N MET A 227 6.86 38.00 38.31
CA MET A 227 7.29 38.60 39.58
C MET A 227 7.55 37.56 40.66
N ASN A 228 8.20 38.01 41.73
CA ASN A 228 8.38 37.29 42.99
C ASN A 228 8.82 35.83 42.79
N GLY A 229 9.80 35.61 41.91
CA GLY A 229 10.39 34.28 41.69
C GLY A 229 9.54 33.31 40.86
N THR A 230 8.59 33.80 40.05
CA THR A 230 7.80 32.94 39.14
C THR A 230 8.70 32.00 38.31
N MET A 231 8.42 30.70 38.38
CA MET A 231 9.21 29.64 37.74
C MET A 231 8.50 29.03 36.54
N LEU A 232 9.29 28.69 35.51
CA LEU A 232 8.84 27.96 34.33
C LEU A 232 9.47 26.56 34.35
N GLN A 233 8.67 25.51 34.40
CA GLN A 233 9.13 24.14 34.37
C GLN A 233 8.48 23.38 33.21
N THR A 234 9.30 22.82 32.34
CA THR A 234 8.86 22.10 31.14
C THR A 234 9.02 20.61 31.29
N GLY A 235 8.14 19.86 30.64
CA GLY A 235 8.37 18.45 30.35
C GLY A 235 9.27 18.29 29.13
N THR A 236 9.41 17.04 28.68
CA THR A 236 10.03 16.71 27.40
C THR A 236 9.01 16.87 26.27
N GLY A 237 9.48 17.02 25.03
CA GLY A 237 8.61 16.82 23.89
C GLY A 237 8.10 15.38 23.86
N GLY A 238 6.90 15.17 23.32
CA GLY A 238 6.36 13.84 23.12
C GLY A 238 7.19 13.07 22.11
N PRO A 239 7.38 11.74 22.26
CA PRO A 239 8.04 10.96 21.22
C PRO A 239 7.19 10.93 19.95
N GLY A 240 7.84 10.80 18.81
CA GLY A 240 7.14 10.48 17.56
C GLY A 240 6.44 9.13 17.64
N GLY A 241 5.37 9.00 16.86
CA GLY A 241 4.71 7.73 16.60
C GLY A 241 5.61 6.81 15.78
N GLU A 242 5.47 5.51 15.98
CA GLU A 242 6.15 4.54 15.14
C GLU A 242 5.46 4.46 13.77
N GLY A 243 6.22 4.23 12.70
CA GLY A 243 5.62 3.85 11.42
C GLY A 243 4.94 2.48 11.48
N GLY A 244 4.00 2.26 10.58
CA GLY A 244 3.41 0.95 10.33
C GLY A 244 4.39 -0.01 9.67
N THR A 245 3.96 -1.25 9.48
CA THR A 245 4.78 -2.33 8.91
C THR A 245 4.18 -2.92 7.62
N ALA A 246 5.03 -3.27 6.66
CA ALA A 246 4.69 -4.07 5.49
C ALA A 246 5.88 -4.96 5.12
N ASP A 247 5.65 -6.27 4.99
CA ASP A 247 6.66 -7.29 4.66
C ASP A 247 7.94 -7.27 5.50
N GLY A 248 7.80 -6.92 6.78
CA GLY A 248 8.92 -6.84 7.72
C GLY A 248 9.67 -5.50 7.67
N GLU A 249 9.35 -4.64 6.70
CA GLU A 249 9.84 -3.27 6.62
C GLU A 249 8.90 -2.33 7.36
N LYS A 250 9.48 -1.29 7.96
CA LYS A 250 8.77 -0.29 8.75
C LYS A 250 8.82 1.05 8.05
N ALA A 251 7.67 1.69 7.93
CA ALA A 251 7.62 3.09 7.51
C ALA A 251 8.36 3.99 8.52
N PRO A 252 8.81 5.18 8.11
CA PRO A 252 9.44 6.14 9.01
C PRO A 252 8.61 6.45 10.26
N ALA A 253 9.28 6.64 11.38
CA ALA A 253 8.66 7.18 12.59
C ALA A 253 8.43 8.69 12.44
N GLY A 254 7.49 9.23 13.20
CA GLY A 254 7.31 10.67 13.31
C GLY A 254 8.46 11.32 14.08
N ASN A 255 8.61 12.63 13.91
CA ASN A 255 9.59 13.42 14.64
C ASN A 255 9.17 13.59 16.11
N PRO A 256 10.11 13.62 17.07
CA PRO A 256 9.80 13.99 18.43
C PRO A 256 9.36 15.47 18.52
N GLY A 257 8.49 15.76 19.49
CA GLY A 257 8.06 17.11 19.81
C GLY A 257 9.20 17.96 20.39
N VAL A 258 9.06 19.27 20.29
CA VAL A 258 10.02 20.23 20.87
C VAL A 258 9.60 20.59 22.29
N ALA A 259 10.57 20.84 23.17
CA ALA A 259 10.32 21.39 24.49
C ALA A 259 11.10 22.69 24.74
N GLY A 260 10.54 23.59 25.53
CA GLY A 260 11.21 24.84 25.89
C GLY A 260 10.47 25.62 26.97
N ALA A 261 11.20 26.40 27.79
CA ALA A 261 10.60 27.14 28.91
C ALA A 261 9.47 28.07 28.44
N GLN A 262 9.66 28.69 27.26
CA GLN A 262 8.65 29.54 26.65
C GLN A 262 8.73 29.53 25.12
N LEU A 263 7.62 29.87 24.46
CA LEU A 263 7.51 30.05 23.02
C LEU A 263 6.75 31.36 22.71
N SER A 264 7.34 32.19 21.86
CA SER A 264 6.63 33.34 21.26
C SER A 264 6.00 32.89 19.95
N VAL A 265 4.72 33.19 19.78
CA VAL A 265 3.96 32.96 18.57
C VAL A 265 3.66 34.34 17.95
N PRO A 266 3.98 34.56 16.65
CA PRO A 266 3.79 35.85 16.00
C PRO A 266 2.32 36.34 15.99
#